data_AF-A0A562WFP4-F1
#
_entry.id   AF-A0A562WFP4-F1
#
_cell.length_a   1.000
_cell.length_b   1.000
_cell.length_c   1.000
_cell.angle_alpha   90.00
_cell.angle_beta   90.00
_cell.angle_gamma   90.00
#
_symmetry.space_group_name_H-M   'P 1'
#
loop_
_entity.id
_entity.type
_entity.pdbx_description
1 polymer ?
#
loop_
_entity_poly.entity_id
_entity_poly.type
_entity_poly.pdbx_seq_one_letter_code
_entity_poly.pdbx_strand_id
1 'polypeptide(L)'
;MHEYTDFDDFVVRTRSAMLARAVMYCGRRPDAEDAVQEAYLAAYLHWSELREPRAWVETTVRRRFAREAGRWWSRWRRTELEVPVSPSSRPDEEAAAVAVLRSIGLLPPRQRQVLIMVCLQGMTYRQVADEVGISVGAVGANLAKARERLAVLLGLTSDPHPVGDPLVAGVLTRPGGMPGHGDDALAAALRRTEAWLVRGFDADPAPMRRLRAALRRQEHP
;
A
#
# COMPACT_ATOMS: atom_id res chain seq x y z
N MET A 1 -14.69 -21.98 11.62
CA MET A 1 -15.43 -20.72 11.77
C MET A 1 -14.92 -19.80 10.67
N HIS A 2 -15.74 -19.49 9.66
CA HIS A 2 -15.33 -18.54 8.63
C HIS A 2 -15.15 -17.16 9.29
N GLU A 3 -14.05 -16.48 8.99
CA GLU A 3 -13.69 -15.17 9.56
C GLU A 3 -14.77 -14.09 9.26
N TYR A 4 -15.60 -14.35 8.25
CA TYR A 4 -16.66 -13.48 7.74
C TYR A 4 -17.96 -14.28 7.59
N THR A 5 -19.10 -13.63 7.84
CA THR A 5 -20.43 -14.28 7.77
C THR A 5 -20.85 -14.51 6.32
N ASP A 6 -20.63 -13.53 5.46
CA ASP A 6 -20.89 -13.55 4.03
C ASP A 6 -19.96 -12.55 3.31
N PHE A 7 -20.16 -12.37 2.00
CA PHE A 7 -19.38 -11.43 1.20
C PHE A 7 -19.59 -9.97 1.61
N ASP A 8 -20.82 -9.60 1.99
CA ASP A 8 -21.16 -8.23 2.36
C ASP A 8 -20.47 -7.83 3.68
N ASP A 9 -20.46 -8.73 4.68
CA ASP A 9 -19.71 -8.58 5.93
C ASP A 9 -18.21 -8.42 5.64
N PHE A 10 -17.66 -9.27 4.77
CA PHE A 10 -16.26 -9.20 4.36
C PHE A 10 -15.90 -7.84 3.76
N VAL A 11 -16.69 -7.36 2.79
CA VAL A 11 -16.48 -6.06 2.14
C VAL A 11 -16.55 -4.94 3.16
N VAL A 12 -17.59 -4.90 4.00
CA VAL A 12 -17.78 -3.85 5.01
C VAL A 12 -16.59 -3.79 5.96
N ARG A 13 -16.09 -4.93 6.42
CA ARG A 13 -15.02 -5.01 7.41
C ARG A 13 -13.63 -4.73 6.86
N THR A 14 -13.41 -4.87 5.57
CA THR A 14 -12.05 -4.81 4.98
C THR A 14 -11.85 -3.64 4.02
N ARG A 15 -12.91 -3.05 3.45
CA ARG A 15 -12.83 -2.01 2.42
C ARG A 15 -11.93 -0.84 2.77
N SER A 16 -12.08 -0.23 3.93
CA SER A 16 -11.31 0.98 4.28
C SER A 16 -9.82 0.70 4.37
N ALA A 17 -9.43 -0.46 4.92
CA ALA A 17 -8.04 -0.92 4.93
C ALA A 17 -7.52 -1.22 3.51
N MET A 18 -8.31 -1.87 2.66
CA MET A 18 -7.93 -2.14 1.27
C MET A 18 -7.70 -0.84 0.49
N LEU A 19 -8.56 0.16 0.67
CA LEU A 19 -8.44 1.45 0.00
C LEU A 19 -7.28 2.27 0.53
N ALA A 20 -7.06 2.31 1.84
CA ALA A 20 -5.89 2.95 2.43
C ALA A 20 -4.60 2.36 1.84
N ARG A 21 -4.52 1.03 1.76
CA ARG A 21 -3.38 0.33 1.16
C ARG A 21 -3.22 0.65 -0.33
N ALA A 22 -4.31 0.64 -1.08
CA ALA A 22 -4.33 0.96 -2.51
C ALA A 22 -3.88 2.41 -2.78
N VAL A 23 -4.33 3.37 -1.97
CA VAL A 23 -3.85 4.77 -2.03
C VAL A 23 -2.35 4.85 -1.79
N MET A 24 -1.77 4.05 -0.89
CA MET A 24 -0.32 4.02 -0.72
C MET A 24 0.43 3.46 -1.96
N TYR A 25 -0.25 2.75 -2.87
CA TYR A 25 0.32 2.29 -4.14
C TYR A 25 0.15 3.27 -5.32
N CYS A 26 -0.86 4.14 -5.31
CA CYS A 26 -1.19 5.02 -6.45
C CYS A 26 -1.34 6.52 -6.14
N GLY A 27 -1.53 6.91 -4.88
CA GLY A 27 -1.65 8.29 -4.42
C GLY A 27 -2.99 8.95 -4.65
N ARG A 28 -3.96 8.23 -5.23
CA ARG A 28 -5.25 8.79 -5.66
C ARG A 28 -6.40 7.88 -5.30
N ARG A 29 -7.41 8.47 -4.66
CA ARG A 29 -8.61 7.78 -4.24
C ARG A 29 -9.39 7.14 -5.39
N PRO A 30 -9.69 7.82 -6.52
CA PRO A 30 -10.48 7.20 -7.59
C PRO A 30 -9.82 5.93 -8.14
N ASP A 31 -8.50 5.97 -8.27
CA ASP A 31 -7.70 4.86 -8.79
C ASP A 31 -7.61 3.70 -7.79
N ALA A 32 -7.55 4.02 -6.50
CA ALA A 32 -7.65 3.04 -5.43
C ALA A 32 -9.04 2.39 -5.37
N GLU A 33 -10.11 3.19 -5.49
CA GLU A 33 -11.49 2.70 -5.51
C GLU A 33 -11.76 1.76 -6.67
N ASP A 34 -11.30 2.10 -7.86
CA ASP A 34 -11.44 1.26 -9.06
C ASP A 34 -10.72 -0.09 -8.90
N ALA A 35 -9.45 -0.07 -8.47
CA ALA A 35 -8.67 -1.28 -8.27
C ALA A 35 -9.26 -2.21 -7.19
N VAL A 36 -9.73 -1.64 -6.07
CA VAL A 36 -10.35 -2.40 -4.98
C VAL A 36 -11.73 -2.92 -5.39
N GLN A 37 -12.52 -2.13 -6.13
CA GLN A 37 -13.83 -2.54 -6.62
C GLN A 37 -13.71 -3.73 -7.57
N GLU A 38 -12.81 -3.69 -8.54
CA GLU A 38 -12.57 -4.83 -9.43
C GLU A 38 -12.11 -6.07 -8.67
N ALA A 39 -11.23 -5.91 -7.66
CA ALA A 39 -10.79 -7.03 -6.85
C ALA A 39 -11.95 -7.65 -6.05
N TYR A 40 -12.84 -6.84 -5.48
CA TYR A 40 -14.04 -7.36 -4.81
C TYR A 40 -15.00 -8.05 -5.77
N LEU A 41 -15.24 -7.49 -6.95
CA LEU A 41 -16.10 -8.12 -7.96
C LEU A 41 -15.52 -9.48 -8.40
N ALA A 42 -14.21 -9.56 -8.62
CA ALA A 42 -13.56 -10.81 -8.96
C ALA A 42 -13.58 -11.83 -7.81
N ALA A 43 -13.50 -11.37 -6.56
CA ALA A 43 -13.65 -12.22 -5.38
C ALA A 43 -15.09 -12.73 -5.22
N TYR A 44 -16.08 -11.89 -5.51
CA TYR A 44 -17.50 -12.25 -5.45
C TYR A 44 -17.82 -13.43 -6.35
N LEU A 45 -17.30 -13.42 -7.59
CA LEU A 45 -17.51 -14.49 -8.57
C LEU A 45 -16.96 -15.86 -8.12
N HIS A 46 -16.01 -15.90 -7.19
CA HIS A 46 -15.37 -17.12 -6.69
C HIS A 46 -15.59 -17.30 -5.18
N TRP A 47 -16.58 -16.59 -4.59
CA TRP A 47 -16.69 -16.43 -3.14
C TRP A 47 -16.76 -17.76 -2.38
N SER A 48 -17.53 -18.71 -2.91
CA SER A 48 -17.72 -20.05 -2.32
C SER A 48 -16.43 -20.89 -2.26
N GLU A 49 -15.43 -20.56 -3.10
CA GLU A 49 -14.17 -21.31 -3.20
C GLU A 49 -13.02 -20.63 -2.46
N LEU A 50 -13.17 -19.34 -2.12
CA LEU A 50 -12.14 -18.54 -1.47
C LEU A 50 -11.99 -18.89 0.01
N ARG A 51 -10.88 -19.54 0.35
CA ARG A 51 -10.52 -19.84 1.76
C ARG A 51 -9.95 -18.63 2.49
N GLU A 52 -9.16 -17.81 1.79
CA GLU A 52 -8.49 -16.62 2.34
C GLU A 52 -8.85 -15.37 1.53
N PRO A 53 -10.12 -14.91 1.58
CA PRO A 53 -10.61 -13.84 0.71
C PRO A 53 -9.86 -12.52 0.89
N ARG A 54 -9.45 -12.20 2.12
CA ARG A 54 -8.65 -10.99 2.41
C ARG A 54 -7.31 -11.01 1.68
N ALA A 55 -6.54 -12.08 1.85
CA ALA A 55 -5.22 -12.22 1.22
C ALA A 55 -5.34 -12.24 -0.31
N TRP A 56 -6.39 -12.87 -0.83
CA TRP A 56 -6.69 -12.90 -2.26
C TRP A 56 -6.95 -11.50 -2.82
N VAL A 57 -7.82 -10.70 -2.18
CA VAL A 57 -8.11 -9.32 -2.60
C VAL A 57 -6.86 -8.44 -2.51
N GLU A 58 -6.09 -8.52 -1.41
CA GLU A 58 -4.82 -7.77 -1.27
C GLU A 58 -3.85 -8.09 -2.41
N THR A 59 -3.74 -9.38 -2.76
CA THR A 59 -2.88 -9.86 -3.86
C THR A 59 -3.37 -9.33 -5.21
N THR A 60 -4.67 -9.40 -5.48
CA THR A 60 -5.27 -8.93 -6.74
C THR A 60 -5.05 -7.42 -6.93
N VAL A 61 -5.32 -6.61 -5.89
CA VAL A 61 -5.07 -5.17 -5.91
C VAL A 61 -3.59 -4.86 -6.14
N ARG A 62 -2.70 -5.52 -5.40
CA ARG A 62 -1.24 -5.32 -5.53
C ARG A 62 -0.74 -5.67 -6.92
N ARG A 63 -1.17 -6.79 -7.48
CA ARG A 63 -0.79 -7.23 -8.84
C ARG A 63 -1.25 -6.25 -9.90
N ARG A 64 -2.44 -5.65 -9.74
CA ARG A 64 -2.92 -4.60 -10.65
C ARG A 64 -1.96 -3.39 -10.65
N PHE A 65 -1.62 -2.86 -9.47
CA PHE A 65 -0.69 -1.72 -9.39
C PHE A 65 0.71 -2.07 -9.87
N ALA A 66 1.17 -3.31 -9.68
CA ALA A 66 2.45 -3.76 -10.21
C ALA A 66 2.47 -3.80 -11.75
N ARG A 67 1.39 -4.27 -12.39
CA ARG A 67 1.26 -4.30 -13.86
C ARG A 67 1.23 -2.90 -14.47
N GLU A 68 0.64 -1.94 -13.76
CA GLU A 68 0.47 -0.57 -14.23
C GLU A 68 1.49 0.41 -13.64
N ALA A 69 2.51 -0.11 -12.95
CA ALA A 69 3.47 0.62 -12.15
C ALA A 69 4.09 1.84 -12.86
N GLY A 70 4.48 1.69 -14.13
CA GLY A 70 5.06 2.79 -14.91
C GLY A 70 4.05 3.92 -15.19
N ARG A 71 2.81 3.57 -15.52
CA ARG A 71 1.71 4.54 -15.72
C ARG A 71 1.44 5.32 -14.42
N TRP A 72 1.30 4.59 -13.31
CA TRP A 72 1.02 5.20 -12.01
C TRP A 72 2.16 6.09 -11.52
N TRP A 73 3.41 5.67 -11.71
CA TRP A 73 4.55 6.45 -11.26
C TRP A 73 4.72 7.77 -12.02
N SER A 74 4.51 7.76 -13.34
CA SER A 74 4.52 8.99 -14.13
C SER A 74 3.38 9.93 -13.73
N ARG A 75 2.19 9.39 -13.49
CA ARG A 75 1.00 10.15 -13.08
C ARG A 75 1.14 10.75 -11.68
N TRP A 76 1.55 9.95 -10.69
CA TRP A 76 1.69 10.41 -9.30
C TRP A 76 2.63 11.63 -9.20
N ARG A 77 3.73 11.63 -9.95
CA ARG A 77 4.65 12.78 -9.98
C ARG A 77 4.04 14.09 -10.52
N ARG A 78 2.90 14.01 -11.23
CA ARG A 78 2.26 15.13 -11.93
C ARG A 78 0.88 15.48 -11.39
N THR A 79 0.36 14.72 -10.41
CA THR A 79 -1.02 14.85 -9.95
C THR A 79 -1.05 15.19 -8.46
N GLU A 80 -2.02 16.00 -8.08
CA GLU A 80 -2.30 16.32 -6.69
C GLU A 80 -2.79 15.07 -5.94
N LEU A 81 -2.44 14.95 -4.66
CA LEU A 81 -2.92 13.87 -3.82
C LEU A 81 -4.41 14.07 -3.56
N GLU A 82 -5.23 13.20 -4.11
CA GLU A 82 -6.68 13.16 -3.88
C GLU A 82 -6.98 12.01 -2.90
N VAL A 83 -6.94 12.29 -1.60
CA VAL A 83 -7.15 11.29 -0.54
C VAL A 83 -8.23 11.74 0.43
N PRO A 84 -9.01 10.82 1.03
CA PRO A 84 -10.03 11.21 1.99
C PRO A 84 -9.37 11.69 3.28
N VAL A 85 -9.85 12.81 3.81
CA VAL A 85 -9.44 13.34 5.10
C VAL A 85 -10.57 13.13 6.10
N SER A 86 -10.26 12.51 7.25
CA SER A 86 -11.27 12.39 8.31
C SER A 86 -11.57 13.79 8.87
N PRO A 87 -12.85 14.15 9.09
CA PRO A 87 -13.23 15.42 9.74
C PRO A 87 -12.64 15.60 11.14
N SER A 88 -12.24 14.50 11.78
CA SER A 88 -11.59 14.48 13.09
C SER A 88 -10.06 14.60 13.04
N SER A 89 -9.47 14.66 11.84
CA SER A 89 -8.01 14.76 11.68
C SER A 89 -7.50 16.08 12.23
N ARG A 90 -6.42 16.01 13.01
CA ARG A 90 -5.70 17.21 13.42
C ARG A 90 -4.80 17.68 12.27
N PRO A 91 -4.58 19.00 12.10
CA PRO A 91 -3.77 19.52 10.99
C PRO A 91 -2.34 18.97 10.93
N ASP A 92 -1.72 18.71 12.09
CA ASP A 92 -0.38 18.13 12.21
C ASP A 92 -0.34 16.65 11.78
N GLU A 93 -1.37 15.88 12.13
CA GLU A 93 -1.52 14.50 11.69
C GLU A 93 -1.71 14.40 10.18
N GLU A 94 -2.59 15.24 9.61
CA GLU A 94 -2.82 15.31 8.17
C GLU A 94 -1.53 15.70 7.43
N ALA A 95 -0.83 16.75 7.89
CA ALA A 95 0.43 17.18 7.29
C ALA A 95 1.47 16.05 7.29
N ALA A 96 1.60 15.32 8.39
CA ALA A 96 2.51 14.17 8.48
C ALA A 96 2.10 13.03 7.53
N ALA A 97 0.81 12.70 7.45
CA ALA A 97 0.30 11.66 6.56
C ALA A 97 0.52 12.02 5.08
N VAL A 98 0.23 13.27 4.71
CA VAL A 98 0.46 13.81 3.36
C VAL A 98 1.95 13.80 3.02
N ALA A 99 2.84 14.18 3.94
CA ALA A 99 4.29 14.13 3.73
C ALA A 99 4.77 12.70 3.44
N VAL A 100 4.26 11.70 4.18
CA VAL A 100 4.55 10.28 3.92
C VAL A 100 4.04 9.85 2.54
N LEU A 101 2.80 10.17 2.19
CA LEU A 101 2.22 9.80 0.88
C LEU A 101 2.99 10.40 -0.28
N ARG A 102 3.37 11.70 -0.19
CA ARG A 102 4.21 12.35 -1.19
C ARG A 102 5.56 11.65 -1.31
N SER A 103 6.20 11.33 -0.18
CA SER A 103 7.51 10.69 -0.16
C SER A 103 7.48 9.29 -0.78
N ILE A 104 6.46 8.48 -0.46
CA ILE A 104 6.24 7.16 -1.09
C ILE A 104 6.00 7.29 -2.59
N GLY A 105 5.28 8.31 -3.03
CA GLY A 105 5.03 8.61 -4.45
C GLY A 105 6.30 8.86 -5.26
N LEU A 106 7.35 9.37 -4.61
CA LEU A 106 8.67 9.63 -5.22
C LEU A 106 9.55 8.38 -5.34
N LEU A 107 9.17 7.27 -4.72
CA LEU A 107 9.91 6.02 -4.84
C LEU A 107 9.70 5.39 -6.22
N PRO A 108 10.76 4.81 -6.83
CA PRO A 108 10.61 3.88 -7.95
C PRO A 108 9.59 2.78 -7.63
N PRO A 109 8.80 2.31 -8.60
CA PRO A 109 7.68 1.42 -8.31
C PRO A 109 8.06 0.14 -7.57
N ARG A 110 9.20 -0.46 -7.91
CA ARG A 110 9.66 -1.70 -7.27
C ARG A 110 10.02 -1.50 -5.79
N GLN A 111 10.69 -0.39 -5.49
CA GLN A 111 11.06 -0.01 -4.12
C GLN A 111 9.80 0.24 -3.28
N ARG A 112 8.83 0.98 -3.83
CA ARG A 112 7.52 1.19 -3.19
C ARG A 112 6.79 -0.12 -2.93
N GLN A 113 6.76 -1.01 -3.93
CA GLN A 113 6.08 -2.30 -3.82
C GLN A 113 6.66 -3.11 -2.65
N VAL A 114 7.97 -3.30 -2.64
CA VAL A 114 8.69 -4.05 -1.59
C VAL A 114 8.50 -3.41 -0.22
N LEU A 115 8.60 -2.09 -0.12
CA LEU A 115 8.40 -1.36 1.13
C LEU A 115 7.02 -1.62 1.72
N ILE A 116 5.95 -1.50 0.93
CA ILE A 116 4.59 -1.70 1.42
C ILE A 116 4.38 -3.16 1.85
N MET A 117 4.81 -4.12 1.03
CA MET A 117 4.68 -5.55 1.37
C MET A 117 5.39 -5.91 2.68
N VAL A 118 6.61 -5.42 2.90
CA VAL A 118 7.36 -5.75 4.12
C VAL A 118 6.86 -4.95 5.32
N CYS A 119 6.82 -3.62 5.22
CA CYS A 119 6.60 -2.76 6.38
C CYS A 119 5.13 -2.65 6.82
N LEU A 120 4.18 -2.86 5.90
CA LEU A 120 2.74 -2.71 6.17
C LEU A 120 1.98 -4.04 6.11
N GLN A 121 2.39 -4.95 5.22
CA GLN A 121 1.73 -6.26 5.09
C GLN A 121 2.43 -7.36 5.88
N GLY A 122 3.60 -7.08 6.49
CA GLY A 122 4.34 -8.04 7.31
C GLY A 122 4.87 -9.24 6.53
N MET A 123 4.97 -9.13 5.20
CA MET A 123 5.44 -10.24 4.37
C MET A 123 6.93 -10.48 4.59
N THR A 124 7.31 -11.75 4.68
CA THR A 124 8.71 -12.16 4.70
C THR A 124 9.39 -11.86 3.37
N TYR A 125 10.71 -11.68 3.37
CA TYR A 125 11.43 -11.40 2.13
C TYR A 125 11.27 -12.52 1.08
N ARG A 126 11.07 -13.77 1.53
CA ARG A 126 10.80 -14.91 0.64
C ARG A 126 9.44 -14.78 -0.03
N GLN A 127 8.38 -14.50 0.73
CA GLN A 127 7.04 -14.27 0.16
C GLN A 127 7.05 -13.11 -0.84
N VAL A 128 7.77 -12.03 -0.52
CA VAL A 128 7.92 -10.90 -1.44
C VAL A 128 8.69 -11.29 -2.70
N ALA A 129 9.79 -12.03 -2.56
CA ALA A 129 10.60 -12.51 -3.69
C ALA A 129 9.76 -13.36 -4.65
N ASP A 130 9.03 -14.33 -4.11
CA ASP A 130 8.18 -15.26 -4.87
C ASP A 130 7.06 -14.52 -5.60
N GLU A 131 6.45 -13.53 -4.95
CA GLU A 131 5.34 -12.78 -5.56
C GLU A 131 5.80 -11.77 -6.62
N VAL A 132 6.95 -11.13 -6.39
CA VAL A 132 7.47 -10.07 -7.26
C VAL A 132 8.28 -10.65 -8.42
N GLY A 133 8.79 -11.87 -8.30
CA GLY A 133 9.64 -12.52 -9.29
C GLY A 133 11.09 -12.01 -9.26
N ILE A 134 11.64 -11.79 -8.05
CA ILE A 134 13.03 -11.33 -7.85
C ILE A 134 13.72 -12.16 -6.77
N SER A 135 15.05 -12.07 -6.63
CA SER A 135 15.76 -12.77 -5.55
C SER A 135 15.50 -12.16 -4.18
N VAL A 136 15.61 -12.96 -3.11
CA VAL A 136 15.53 -12.49 -1.71
C VAL A 136 16.55 -11.37 -1.44
N GLY A 137 17.76 -11.47 -2.01
CA GLY A 137 18.77 -10.40 -1.93
C GLY A 137 18.31 -9.11 -2.61
N ALA A 138 17.65 -9.21 -3.76
CA ALA A 138 17.08 -8.05 -4.46
C ALA A 138 15.92 -7.41 -3.67
N VAL A 139 15.12 -8.19 -2.94
CA VAL A 139 14.12 -7.66 -1.99
C VAL A 139 14.81 -6.80 -0.93
N GLY A 140 15.83 -7.33 -0.26
CA GLY A 140 16.59 -6.59 0.75
C GLY A 140 17.21 -5.30 0.19
N ALA A 141 17.82 -5.36 -0.98
CA ALA A 141 18.41 -4.18 -1.63
C ALA A 141 17.38 -3.11 -2.03
N ASN A 142 16.22 -3.51 -2.54
CA ASN A 142 15.13 -2.58 -2.85
C ASN A 142 14.56 -1.93 -1.58
N LEU A 143 14.41 -2.72 -0.51
CA LEU A 143 13.90 -2.22 0.76
C LEU A 143 14.87 -1.22 1.39
N ALA A 144 16.17 -1.52 1.43
CA ALA A 144 17.18 -0.61 1.96
C ALA A 144 17.17 0.74 1.23
N LYS A 145 17.17 0.72 -0.11
CA LYS A 145 17.08 1.94 -0.95
C LYS A 145 15.79 2.72 -0.71
N ALA A 146 14.65 2.02 -0.56
CA ALA A 146 13.38 2.67 -0.26
C ALA A 146 13.44 3.40 1.08
N ARG A 147 13.99 2.74 2.11
CA ARG A 147 14.11 3.27 3.47
C ARG A 147 15.03 4.47 3.54
N GLU A 148 16.22 4.38 2.95
CA GLU A 148 17.18 5.48 2.88
C GLU A 148 16.56 6.72 2.23
N ARG A 149 15.90 6.52 1.08
CA ARG A 149 15.25 7.63 0.36
C ARG A 149 14.10 8.25 1.16
N LEU A 150 13.28 7.44 1.83
CA LEU A 150 12.22 7.98 2.68
C LEU A 150 12.75 8.66 3.94
N ALA A 151 13.83 8.15 4.53
CA ALA A 151 14.41 8.76 5.72
C ALA A 151 14.93 10.17 5.42
N VAL A 152 15.57 10.37 4.26
CA VAL A 152 15.97 11.71 3.78
C VAL A 152 14.75 12.59 3.50
N LEU A 153 13.75 12.09 2.76
CA LEU A 153 12.56 12.86 2.38
C LEU A 153 11.70 13.29 3.58
N LEU A 154 11.68 12.48 4.64
CA LEU A 154 10.92 12.74 5.87
C LEU A 154 11.76 13.43 6.95
N GLY A 155 13.03 13.77 6.68
CA GLY A 155 13.92 14.39 7.66
C GLY A 155 14.19 13.51 8.89
N LEU A 156 14.09 12.18 8.75
CA LEU A 156 14.33 11.21 9.82
C LEU A 156 15.82 10.92 10.04
N THR A 157 16.68 11.44 9.16
CA THR A 157 18.15 11.38 9.27
C THR A 157 18.70 12.77 9.54
N SER A 158 19.60 12.87 10.52
CA SER A 158 20.29 14.11 10.88
C SER A 158 21.46 14.49 9.96
N ASP A 159 21.73 13.74 8.87
CA ASP A 159 22.78 14.07 7.89
C ASP A 159 22.33 13.81 6.44
N PRO A 160 22.59 14.74 5.50
CA PRO A 160 22.26 14.57 4.09
C PRO A 160 23.40 13.84 3.36
N HIS A 161 23.24 12.55 3.06
CA HIS A 161 24.09 11.90 2.06
C HIS A 161 23.52 12.17 0.66
N PRO A 162 24.31 12.70 -0.29
CA PRO A 162 23.82 12.99 -1.63
C PRO A 162 23.44 11.68 -2.33
N VAL A 163 22.24 11.67 -2.90
CA VAL A 163 21.70 10.57 -3.71
C VAL A 163 22.59 10.40 -4.96
N GLY A 164 23.55 9.48 -4.90
CA GLY A 164 24.44 9.11 -6.01
C GLY A 164 23.88 7.97 -6.85
N ASP A 165 24.07 8.07 -8.16
CA ASP A 165 23.63 7.16 -9.23
C ASP A 165 23.92 5.65 -8.98
N PRO A 166 23.13 4.72 -9.56
CA PRO A 166 23.10 3.32 -9.15
C PRO A 166 24.12 2.45 -9.89
N LEU A 167 25.41 2.76 -9.84
CA LEU A 167 26.44 1.89 -10.43
C LEU A 167 27.79 1.92 -9.70
N VAL A 168 27.85 1.66 -8.39
CA VAL A 168 29.12 1.18 -7.81
C VAL A 168 28.92 0.24 -6.61
N ALA A 169 29.67 -0.86 -6.68
CA ALA A 169 30.14 -1.73 -5.60
C ALA A 169 29.11 -2.62 -4.87
N GLY A 170 29.07 -3.88 -5.33
CA GLY A 170 28.73 -4.98 -4.45
C GLY A 170 29.79 -5.12 -3.35
N VAL A 171 29.32 -5.10 -2.10
CA VAL A 171 29.98 -5.70 -0.94
C VAL A 171 28.90 -6.24 -0.02
N LEU A 172 28.85 -7.58 0.04
CA LEU A 172 28.52 -8.43 1.18
C LEU A 172 27.37 -7.97 2.10
N THR A 173 26.19 -8.54 1.86
CA THR A 173 25.14 -8.76 2.86
C THR A 173 25.71 -9.46 4.10
N ARG A 174 25.64 -8.82 5.27
CA ARG A 174 25.56 -9.54 6.55
C ARG A 174 24.11 -9.97 6.78
N PRO A 175 23.83 -11.24 7.10
CA PRO A 175 22.52 -11.64 7.61
C PRO A 175 22.47 -11.33 9.12
N GLY A 176 21.40 -10.68 9.59
CA GLY A 176 21.07 -10.63 11.03
C GLY A 176 21.45 -9.38 11.82
N GLY A 177 21.38 -8.18 11.25
CA GLY A 177 21.42 -6.93 12.02
C GLY A 177 20.02 -6.56 12.52
N MET A 178 19.84 -6.40 13.83
CA MET A 178 18.63 -5.86 14.45
C MET A 178 18.23 -4.53 13.77
N PRO A 179 16.93 -4.29 13.49
CA PRO A 179 16.49 -3.04 12.86
C PRO A 179 16.93 -1.85 13.71
N GLY A 180 17.60 -0.88 13.08
CA GLY A 180 17.98 0.37 13.73
C GLY A 180 16.74 1.19 14.10
N HIS A 181 16.84 2.07 15.09
CA HIS A 181 15.72 2.87 15.60
C HIS A 181 14.96 3.67 14.51
N GLY A 182 15.62 3.99 13.38
CA GLY A 182 15.00 4.63 12.22
C GLY A 182 14.07 3.72 11.40
N ASP A 183 14.29 2.40 11.39
CA ASP A 183 13.42 1.43 10.73
C ASP A 183 12.05 1.36 11.42
N ASP A 184 12.04 1.39 12.75
CA ASP A 184 10.82 1.41 13.56
C ASP A 184 10.06 2.72 13.39
N ALA A 185 10.76 3.85 13.33
CA ALA A 185 10.16 5.17 13.12
C ALA A 185 9.46 5.27 11.75
N LEU A 186 10.12 4.79 10.68
CA LEU A 186 9.52 4.76 9.35
C LEU A 186 8.32 3.82 9.30
N ALA A 187 8.44 2.60 9.81
CA ALA A 187 7.34 1.65 9.83
C ALA A 187 6.15 2.18 10.65
N ALA A 188 6.41 2.87 11.76
CA ALA A 188 5.39 3.55 12.54
C ALA A 188 4.74 4.72 11.79
N ALA A 189 5.52 5.52 11.04
CA ALA A 189 4.98 6.58 10.20
C ALA A 189 4.05 6.02 9.10
N LEU A 190 4.47 4.96 8.41
CA LEU A 190 3.66 4.27 7.40
C LEU A 190 2.34 3.76 8.01
N ARG A 191 2.39 3.11 9.18
CA ARG A 191 1.18 2.61 9.87
C ARG A 191 0.26 3.73 10.35
N ARG A 192 0.80 4.85 10.83
CA ARG A 192 -0.01 6.03 11.19
C ARG A 192 -0.71 6.61 9.96
N THR A 193 -0.02 6.72 8.82
CA THR A 193 -0.61 7.17 7.56
C THR A 193 -1.70 6.21 7.08
N GLU A 194 -1.48 4.89 7.17
CA GLU A 194 -2.51 3.88 6.84
C GLU A 194 -3.75 4.05 7.74
N ALA A 195 -3.56 4.17 9.06
CA ALA A 195 -4.66 4.37 10.00
C ALA A 195 -5.41 5.69 9.77
N TRP A 196 -4.69 6.76 9.42
CA TRP A 196 -5.28 8.05 9.06
C TRP A 196 -6.16 7.93 7.80
N LEU A 197 -5.67 7.25 6.76
CA LEU A 197 -6.44 6.97 5.55
C LEU A 197 -7.68 6.12 5.83
N VAL A 198 -7.56 5.08 6.67
CA VAL A 198 -8.70 4.23 7.08
C VAL A 198 -9.80 5.09 7.71
N ARG A 199 -9.46 5.96 8.67
CA ARG A 199 -10.44 6.88 9.28
C ARG A 199 -11.04 7.86 8.28
N GLY A 200 -10.27 8.28 7.28
CA GLY A 200 -10.78 9.09 6.17
C GLY A 200 -11.83 8.35 5.34
N PHE A 201 -11.57 7.08 4.98
CA PHE A 201 -12.51 6.26 4.23
C PHE A 201 -13.74 5.85 5.04
N ASP A 202 -13.60 5.62 6.35
CA ASP A 202 -14.73 5.31 7.23
C ASP A 202 -15.67 6.51 7.42
N ALA A 203 -15.13 7.73 7.40
CA ALA A 203 -15.92 8.96 7.48
C ALA A 203 -16.68 9.29 6.18
N ASP A 204 -16.33 8.67 5.04
CA ASP A 204 -17.00 8.88 3.75
C ASP A 204 -17.72 7.60 3.25
N PRO A 205 -19.00 7.41 3.60
CA PRO A 205 -19.77 6.23 3.22
C PRO A 205 -20.29 6.26 1.77
N ALA A 206 -20.09 7.36 1.03
CA ALA A 206 -20.67 7.55 -0.31
C ALA A 206 -20.42 6.39 -1.31
N PRO A 207 -19.26 5.71 -1.30
CA PRO A 207 -19.00 4.64 -2.27
C PRO A 207 -19.60 3.27 -1.90
N MET A 208 -19.94 3.00 -0.63
CA MET A 208 -20.50 1.70 -0.21
C MET A 208 -21.86 1.44 -0.88
N ARG A 209 -22.64 2.51 -1.06
CA ARG A 209 -23.92 2.45 -1.81
C ARG A 209 -23.72 2.03 -3.26
N ARG A 210 -22.64 2.48 -3.91
CA ARG A 210 -22.34 2.15 -5.32
C ARG A 210 -21.89 0.70 -5.47
N LEU A 211 -21.06 0.21 -4.56
CA LEU A 211 -20.63 -1.19 -4.57
C LEU A 211 -21.82 -2.14 -4.36
N ARG A 212 -22.67 -1.90 -3.36
CA ARG A 212 -23.92 -2.67 -3.16
C ARG A 212 -24.85 -2.60 -4.37
N ALA A 213 -24.95 -1.45 -5.05
CA ALA A 213 -25.74 -1.33 -6.27
C ALA A 213 -25.11 -2.05 -7.47
N ALA A 214 -23.79 -2.15 -7.56
CA ALA A 214 -23.10 -2.92 -8.59
C ALA A 214 -23.26 -4.44 -8.37
N LEU A 215 -23.12 -4.89 -7.12
CA LEU A 215 -23.29 -6.30 -6.74
C LEU A 215 -24.73 -6.77 -6.97
N ARG A 216 -25.74 -6.00 -6.54
CA ARG A 216 -27.15 -6.32 -6.81
C ARG A 216 -27.50 -6.42 -8.31
N ARG A 217 -26.81 -5.68 -9.17
CA ARG A 217 -26.97 -5.81 -10.64
C ARG A 217 -26.36 -7.08 -11.21
N GLN A 218 -25.42 -7.71 -10.49
CA GLN A 218 -24.84 -9.00 -10.88
C GLN A 218 -25.61 -10.20 -10.32
N GLU A 219 -26.45 -10.00 -9.30
CA GLU A 219 -27.30 -11.05 -8.70
C GLU A 219 -28.60 -11.33 -9.46
N HIS A 220 -28.97 -10.50 -10.44
CA HIS A 220 -30.19 -10.68 -11.24
C HIS A 220 -29.85 -10.73 -12.74
N PRO A 221 -29.71 -11.94 -13.32
CA PRO A 221 -29.66 -12.13 -14.78
C PRO A 221 -31.02 -11.89 -15.45
#